data_AF-A0A137QPL4-F1
#
_entry.id   AF-A0A137QPL4-F1
#
_cell.length_a   1.000
_cell.length_b   1.000
_cell.length_c   1.000
_cell.angle_alpha   90.00
_cell.angle_beta   90.00
_cell.angle_gamma   90.00
#
_symmetry.space_group_name_H-M   'P 1'
#
loop_
_entity.id
_entity.type
_entity.pdbx_description
1 polymer ?
#
loop_
_entity_poly.entity_id
_entity_poly.type
_entity_poly.pdbx_seq_one_letter_code
_entity_poly.pdbx_strand_id
1 'polypeptide(L)'
;VIEPEHCMSIMKECHDRLGHRGIYATTQIISHRFWWPGLEIDIAWYVRTCHLCQIRQKKALEMPPVVMHTPSLFQVLHADIVHISPPSNGCSYVVHGRCGLSSWMEACALRKENMQTIGE
;
A
#
# COMPACT_ATOMS: atom_id res chain seq x y z
N VAL A 1 -38.07 19.08 -0.30
CA VAL A 1 -37.52 17.82 0.29
C VAL A 1 -37.56 16.79 -0.83
N ILE A 2 -36.46 16.10 -1.09
CA ILE A 2 -36.38 15.10 -2.16
C ILE A 2 -36.88 13.74 -1.66
N GLU A 3 -37.63 13.03 -2.49
CA GLU A 3 -38.05 11.65 -2.19
C GLU A 3 -36.84 10.71 -2.11
N PRO A 4 -36.78 9.79 -1.12
CA PRO A 4 -35.59 8.95 -0.87
C PRO A 4 -35.10 8.17 -2.09
N GLU A 5 -36.01 7.77 -2.97
CA GLU A 5 -35.75 7.07 -4.23
C GLU A 5 -34.82 7.84 -5.19
N HIS A 6 -34.84 9.17 -5.14
CA HIS A 6 -34.04 10.02 -6.02
C HIS A 6 -32.66 10.35 -5.44
N CYS A 7 -32.45 10.21 -4.13
CA CYS A 7 -31.20 10.58 -3.46
C CYS A 7 -29.99 9.83 -4.03
N MET A 8 -30.13 8.51 -4.26
CA MET A 8 -29.08 7.68 -4.85
C MET A 8 -28.72 8.11 -6.27
N SER A 9 -29.72 8.44 -7.10
CA SER A 9 -29.47 8.91 -8.47
C SER A 9 -28.73 10.24 -8.47
N ILE A 10 -29.10 11.17 -7.59
CA ILE A 10 -28.43 12.48 -7.46
C ILE A 10 -26.98 12.30 -7.05
N MET A 11 -26.70 11.47 -6.04
CA MET A 11 -25.33 11.19 -5.60
C MET A 11 -24.48 10.56 -6.71
N LYS A 12 -25.05 9.62 -7.47
CA LYS A 12 -24.38 8.99 -8.60
C LYS A 12 -24.02 10.00 -9.69
N GLU A 13 -24.96 10.83 -10.10
CA GLU A 13 -24.73 11.84 -11.12
C GLU A 13 -23.69 12.88 -10.68
N CYS A 14 -23.77 13.37 -9.44
CA CYS A 14 -22.86 14.39 -8.95
C CYS A 14 -21.46 13.85 -8.60
N HIS A 15 -21.33 12.60 -8.16
CA HIS A 15 -20.03 12.02 -7.83
C HIS A 15 -19.37 11.37 -9.04
N ASP A 16 -20.05 10.44 -9.72
CA ASP A 16 -19.44 9.61 -10.76
C ASP A 16 -19.15 10.44 -12.02
N ARG A 17 -20.09 11.28 -12.46
CA ARG A 17 -19.94 12.04 -13.73
C ARG A 17 -19.12 13.32 -13.60
N LEU A 18 -18.97 13.87 -12.40
CA LEU A 18 -18.21 15.11 -12.16
C LEU A 18 -16.78 14.86 -11.65
N GLY A 19 -16.29 13.62 -11.80
CA GLY A 19 -14.88 13.28 -11.62
C GLY A 19 -14.52 12.70 -10.27
N HIS A 20 -15.42 11.97 -9.60
CA HIS A 20 -15.14 11.25 -8.34
C HIS A 20 -14.59 12.14 -7.23
N ARG A 21 -15.22 13.30 -7.04
CA ARG A 21 -14.80 14.29 -6.05
C ARG A 21 -14.98 13.74 -4.63
N GLY A 22 -14.14 14.23 -3.71
CA GLY A 22 -14.22 13.89 -2.29
C GLY A 22 -15.50 14.41 -1.65
N ILE A 23 -15.79 13.89 -0.45
CA ILE A 23 -17.03 14.14 0.31
C ILE A 23 -17.39 15.63 0.34
N TYR A 24 -16.47 16.49 0.80
CA TYR A 24 -16.73 17.93 0.91
C TYR A 24 -17.21 18.56 -0.40
N ALA A 25 -16.49 18.31 -1.51
CA ALA A 25 -16.82 18.90 -2.80
C ALA A 25 -18.13 18.34 -3.37
N THR A 26 -18.40 17.04 -3.20
CA THR A 26 -19.68 16.43 -3.60
C THR A 26 -20.84 17.00 -2.77
N THR A 27 -20.66 17.20 -1.47
CA THR A 27 -21.65 17.85 -0.59
C THR A 27 -21.99 19.25 -1.08
N GLN A 28 -20.98 20.09 -1.36
CA GLN A 28 -21.22 21.46 -1.85
C GLN A 28 -21.99 21.51 -3.18
N ILE A 29 -21.71 20.57 -4.10
CA ILE A 29 -22.42 20.49 -5.39
C ILE A 29 -23.89 20.13 -5.17
N ILE A 30 -24.15 19.12 -4.35
CA ILE A 30 -25.51 18.62 -4.12
C ILE A 30 -26.33 19.62 -3.30
N SER A 31 -25.75 20.18 -2.23
CA SER A 31 -26.44 21.11 -1.32
C SER A 31 -26.84 22.43 -1.97
N HIS A 32 -26.28 22.77 -3.13
CA HIS A 32 -26.67 23.97 -3.88
C HIS A 32 -28.09 23.86 -4.48
N ARG A 33 -28.58 22.64 -4.76
CA ARG A 33 -29.86 22.42 -5.46
C ARG A 33 -30.80 21.46 -4.75
N PHE A 34 -30.27 20.59 -3.88
CA PHE A 34 -31.03 19.53 -3.27
C PHE A 34 -30.83 19.52 -1.76
N TRP A 35 -31.88 19.10 -1.06
CA TRP A 35 -31.85 18.91 0.39
C TRP A 35 -32.78 17.76 0.78
N TRP A 36 -32.29 16.93 1.71
CA TRP A 36 -33.07 15.91 2.40
C TRP A 36 -32.47 15.65 3.80
N PRO A 37 -33.25 15.07 4.74
CA PRO A 37 -32.72 14.65 6.04
C PRO A 37 -31.61 13.61 5.86
N GLY A 38 -30.43 13.85 6.43
CA GLY A 38 -29.29 12.93 6.34
C GLY A 38 -28.38 13.10 5.13
N LEU A 39 -28.56 14.15 4.32
CA LEU A 39 -27.78 14.43 3.10
C LEU A 39 -26.27 14.23 3.25
N GLU A 40 -25.66 14.78 4.29
CA GLU A 40 -24.20 14.65 4.49
C GLU A 40 -23.77 13.22 4.82
N ILE A 41 -24.61 12.48 5.57
CA ILE A 41 -24.35 11.09 5.95
C ILE A 41 -24.40 10.19 4.71
N ASP A 42 -25.41 10.38 3.86
CA ASP A 42 -25.59 9.60 2.63
C ASP A 42 -24.46 9.87 1.64
N ILE A 43 -24.08 11.14 1.45
CA ILE A 43 -22.96 11.51 0.57
C ILE A 43 -21.65 10.94 1.09
N ALA A 44 -21.40 11.04 2.40
CA ALA A 44 -20.21 10.47 3.01
C ALA A 44 -20.16 8.96 2.84
N TRP A 45 -21.29 8.27 3.02
CA TRP A 45 -21.41 6.84 2.78
C TRP A 45 -21.12 6.51 1.32
N TYR A 46 -21.81 7.14 0.37
CA TYR A 46 -21.70 6.88 -1.06
C TYR A 46 -20.25 7.03 -1.56
N VAL A 47 -19.59 8.13 -1.20
CA VAL A 47 -18.19 8.40 -1.60
C VAL A 47 -17.22 7.41 -0.95
N ARG A 48 -17.43 7.03 0.32
CA ARG A 48 -16.61 6.02 1.01
C ARG A 48 -16.79 4.62 0.42
N THR A 49 -17.96 4.31 -0.13
CA THR A 49 -18.23 3.00 -0.75
C THR A 49 -17.96 2.98 -2.26
N CYS A 50 -17.59 4.11 -2.87
CA CYS A 50 -17.30 4.16 -4.30
C CYS A 50 -16.07 3.30 -4.66
N HIS A 51 -16.29 2.22 -5.40
CA HIS A 51 -15.27 1.24 -5.77
C HIS A 51 -14.05 1.88 -6.48
N LEU A 52 -14.28 2.78 -7.44
CA LEU A 52 -13.21 3.45 -8.17
C LEU A 52 -12.38 4.37 -7.27
N CYS A 53 -13.02 5.05 -6.32
CA CYS A 53 -12.30 5.85 -5.32
C CYS A 53 -11.47 4.98 -4.38
N GLN A 54 -12.00 3.83 -3.95
CA GLN A 54 -11.27 2.91 -3.06
C GLN A 54 -10.03 2.32 -3.74
N ILE A 55 -10.13 1.88 -5.00
CA ILE A 55 -8.97 1.37 -5.76
C ILE A 55 -7.89 2.45 -5.93
N ARG A 56 -8.30 3.71 -6.14
CA ARG A 56 -7.37 4.83 -6.38
C ARG A 56 -6.87 5.47 -5.08
N GLN A 57 -7.37 5.04 -3.92
CA GLN A 57 -6.98 5.62 -2.65
C GLN A 57 -5.52 5.24 -2.33
N LYS A 58 -4.68 6.26 -2.09
CA LYS A 58 -3.26 6.08 -1.75
C LYS A 58 -3.00 5.89 -0.26
N LYS A 59 -4.03 6.03 0.57
CA LYS A 59 -3.90 5.89 2.02
C LYS A 59 -3.64 4.43 2.34
N ALA A 60 -2.41 4.10 2.69
CA ALA A 60 -2.08 2.80 3.24
C ALA A 60 -2.70 2.65 4.64
N LEU A 61 -3.07 1.42 4.98
CA LEU A 61 -3.34 1.06 6.37
C LEU A 61 -2.00 1.10 7.12
N GLU A 62 -1.92 1.93 8.15
CA GLU A 62 -0.76 1.94 9.03
C GLU A 62 -0.85 0.72 9.94
N MET A 63 0.05 -0.23 9.73
CA MET A 63 0.26 -1.33 10.66
C MET A 63 1.33 -0.90 11.67
N PRO A 64 1.08 -0.99 12.99
CA PRO A 64 2.10 -0.67 13.97
C PRO A 64 3.29 -1.63 13.82
N PRO A 65 4.53 -1.17 14.04
CA PRO A 65 5.69 -2.05 14.09
C PRO A 65 5.49 -3.16 15.13
N VAL A 66 5.76 -4.41 14.75
CA VAL A 66 5.71 -5.56 15.66
C VAL A 66 7.11 -5.82 16.20
N VAL A 67 7.23 -6.03 17.51
CA VAL A 67 8.50 -6.42 18.14
C VAL A 67 8.86 -7.84 17.67
N MET A 68 10.02 -7.98 17.03
CA MET A 68 10.53 -9.30 16.68
C MET A 68 11.10 -10.02 17.91
N HIS A 69 10.83 -11.32 18.02
CA HIS A 69 11.46 -12.18 19.02
C HIS A 69 12.99 -12.19 18.86
N THR A 70 13.73 -12.05 19.96
CA THR A 70 15.19 -12.13 19.97
C THR A 70 15.65 -13.59 19.86
N PRO A 71 16.22 -14.03 18.72
CA PRO A 71 16.68 -15.41 18.56
C PRO A 71 17.97 -15.68 19.34
N SER A 72 18.32 -16.95 19.51
CA SER A 72 19.66 -17.36 19.96
C SER A 72 20.71 -17.20 18.85
N LEU A 73 22.00 -17.34 19.20
CA LEU A 73 23.09 -17.29 18.22
C LEU A 73 22.85 -18.30 17.09
N PHE A 74 22.91 -17.81 15.84
CA PHE A 74 22.72 -18.59 14.61
C PHE A 74 21.38 -19.33 14.48
N GLN A 75 20.39 -19.02 15.32
CA GLN A 75 19.04 -19.61 15.20
C GLN A 75 18.25 -19.01 14.04
N VAL A 76 18.47 -17.72 13.74
CA VAL A 76 17.87 -17.03 12.59
C VAL A 76 18.99 -16.37 11.79
N LEU A 77 19.00 -16.62 10.49
CA LEU A 77 19.89 -15.99 9.52
C LEU A 77 19.05 -15.11 8.60
N HIS A 78 19.42 -13.84 8.46
CA HIS A 78 18.88 -12.96 7.43
C HIS A 78 19.85 -12.94 6.26
N ALA A 79 19.42 -13.45 5.12
CA ALA A 79 20.21 -13.46 3.89
C ALA A 79 19.58 -12.55 2.84
N ASP A 80 20.43 -11.86 2.08
CA ASP A 80 20.02 -11.01 0.96
C ASP A 80 21.11 -11.00 -0.11
N ILE A 81 20.75 -10.56 -1.32
CA ILE A 81 21.64 -10.46 -2.47
C ILE A 81 21.59 -9.05 -3.01
N VAL A 82 22.74 -8.41 -3.07
CA VAL A 82 22.88 -7.07 -3.64
C VAL A 82 23.53 -7.17 -5.01
N HIS A 83 22.89 -6.59 -6.02
CA HIS A 83 23.50 -6.41 -7.34
C HIS A 83 24.43 -5.19 -7.34
N ILE A 84 25.66 -5.37 -7.81
CA ILE A 84 26.70 -4.35 -7.89
C ILE A 84 27.07 -4.11 -9.36
N SER A 85 27.00 -2.85 -9.77
CA SER A 85 27.44 -2.39 -11.09
C SER A 85 28.37 -1.17 -10.96
N PRO A 86 29.52 -1.14 -11.65
CA PRO A 86 30.00 -2.15 -12.60
C PRO A 86 30.51 -3.43 -11.91
N PRO A 87 30.56 -4.58 -12.61
CA PRO A 87 31.09 -5.81 -12.06
C PRO A 87 32.59 -5.70 -11.72
N SER A 88 33.01 -6.32 -10.62
CA SER A 88 34.41 -6.44 -10.23
C SER A 88 34.87 -7.88 -10.41
N ASN A 89 35.95 -8.10 -11.16
CA ASN A 89 36.45 -9.45 -11.50
C ASN A 89 35.39 -10.38 -12.11
N GLY A 90 34.37 -9.81 -12.78
CA GLY A 90 33.23 -10.55 -13.33
C GLY A 90 32.20 -11.03 -12.29
N CYS A 91 32.27 -10.53 -11.06
CA CYS A 91 31.23 -10.68 -10.05
C CYS A 91 30.37 -9.40 -10.02
N SER A 92 29.07 -9.56 -10.20
CA SER A 92 28.07 -8.48 -10.19
C SER A 92 27.07 -8.60 -9.05
N TYR A 93 27.24 -9.58 -8.18
CA TYR A 93 26.35 -9.83 -7.06
C TYR A 93 27.16 -10.07 -5.80
N VAL A 94 26.61 -9.69 -4.64
CA VAL A 94 27.13 -10.07 -3.33
C VAL A 94 25.99 -10.68 -2.55
N VAL A 95 26.12 -11.97 -2.23
CA VAL A 95 25.24 -12.62 -1.26
C VAL A 95 25.81 -12.33 0.13
N HIS A 96 24.95 -11.93 1.07
CA HIS A 96 25.35 -11.74 2.45
C HIS A 96 24.34 -12.38 3.40
N GLY A 97 24.84 -13.00 4.47
CA GLY A 97 24.07 -13.54 5.57
C GLY A 97 24.46 -12.87 6.88
N ARG A 98 23.49 -12.51 7.71
CA ARG A 98 23.75 -12.02 9.07
C ARG A 98 22.98 -12.81 10.12
N CYS A 99 23.64 -13.07 11.25
CA CYS A 99 23.00 -13.63 12.43
C CYS A 99 21.99 -12.63 13.02
N GLY A 100 20.76 -13.08 13.29
CA GLY A 100 19.68 -12.25 13.84
C GLY A 100 19.92 -11.75 15.26
N LEU A 101 20.80 -12.39 16.03
CA LEU A 101 21.17 -11.96 17.39
C LEU A 101 22.44 -11.10 17.40
N SER A 102 23.57 -11.68 16.97
CA SER A 102 24.88 -11.04 17.11
C SER A 102 25.18 -10.03 16.02
N SER A 103 24.41 -10.02 14.92
CA SER A 103 24.74 -9.29 13.70
C SER A 103 26.08 -9.68 13.07
N TRP A 104 26.65 -10.84 13.44
CA TRP A 104 27.80 -11.43 12.74
C TRP A 104 27.45 -11.62 11.26
N MET A 105 28.33 -11.18 10.36
CA MET A 105 28.07 -11.09 8.93
C MET A 105 29.09 -11.89 8.14
N GLU A 106 28.58 -12.64 7.16
CA GLU A 106 29.37 -13.33 6.13
C GLU A 106 28.86 -12.93 4.76
N ALA A 107 29.76 -12.74 3.80
CA ALA A 107 29.41 -12.34 2.45
C ALA A 107 30.35 -12.97 1.42
N CYS A 108 29.80 -13.27 0.25
CA CYS A 108 30.53 -13.83 -0.89
C CYS A 108 30.13 -13.11 -2.19
N ALA A 109 31.10 -12.86 -3.06
CA ALA A 109 30.87 -12.27 -4.36
C ALA A 109 30.47 -13.34 -5.37
N LEU A 110 29.32 -13.16 -6.02
CA LEU A 110 28.77 -14.08 -7.01
C LEU A 110 28.84 -13.49 -8.43
N ARG A 111 29.06 -14.37 -9.41
CA ARG A 111 29.05 -14.04 -10.84
C ARG A 111 27.63 -14.08 -11.43
N LYS A 112 26.75 -14.89 -10.83
CA LYS A 112 25.37 -15.12 -11.26
C LYS A 112 24.50 -15.27 -10.02
N GLU A 113 23.25 -14.87 -10.13
CA GLU A 113 22.22 -15.09 -9.12
C GLU A 113 21.45 -16.37 -9.47
N ASN A 114 21.94 -17.52 -9.02
CA ASN A 114 21.24 -18.79 -9.18
C ASN A 114 21.40 -19.70 -7.96
N MET A 115 20.52 -20.69 -7.85
CA MET A 115 20.47 -21.60 -6.70
C MET A 115 21.80 -22.32 -6.45
N GLN A 116 22.51 -22.73 -7.50
CA GLN A 116 23.78 -23.45 -7.38
C GLN A 116 24.84 -22.55 -6.75
N THR A 117 25.02 -21.35 -7.30
CA THR A 117 26.00 -20.36 -6.81
C THR A 117 25.71 -19.82 -5.42
N ILE A 118 24.46 -19.91 -4.95
CA ILE A 118 24.06 -19.47 -3.61
C ILE A 118 24.24 -20.60 -2.58
N GLY A 119 24.14 -21.86 -3.02
CA GLY A 119 24.24 -23.05 -2.15
C GLY A 119 25.64 -23.67 -2.06
N GLU A 120 26.57 -23.26 -2.92
CA GLU A 120 28.01 -23.57 -2.86
C GLU A 120 28.71 -22.84 -1.70
#